data_AF-A0A1A9X2T2-F1
#
_entry.id   AF-A0A1A9X2T2-F1
#
_cell.length_a   1.000
_cell.length_b   1.000
_cell.length_c   1.000
_cell.angle_alpha   90.00
_cell.angle_beta   90.00
_cell.angle_gamma   90.00
#
_symmetry.space_group_name_H-M   'P 1'
#
loop_
_entity.id
_entity.type
_entity.pdbx_description
1 polymer ?
#
loop_
_entity_poly.entity_id
_entity_poly.type
_entity_poly.pdbx_seq_one_letter_code
_entity_poly.pdbx_strand_id
1 'polypeptide(L)'
;MHKKCMVIDLDETLVHSSFKPIPNADFIVPVEIDGTIHQVYVLKRPYVDEFLRKMGELYECVLFTASLAKYADPVADLLDKWNVFRARLFRESCVYYRGNYIKDLNRLGRDLQKIVIVDNSPASYIFHPDNANF
;
A
#
# COMPACT_ATOMS: atom_id res chain seq x y z
N MET A 1 -3.82 -23.84 10.10
CA MET A 1 -4.64 -23.19 9.04
C MET A 1 -3.79 -22.13 8.37
N HIS A 2 -3.65 -22.16 7.03
CA HIS A 2 -2.92 -21.12 6.31
C HIS A 2 -3.83 -19.90 6.11
N LYS A 3 -3.40 -18.72 6.58
CA LYS A 3 -4.12 -17.46 6.36
C LYS A 3 -4.18 -17.14 4.86
N LYS A 4 -5.25 -16.48 4.41
CA LYS A 4 -5.29 -15.89 3.06
C LYS A 4 -4.30 -14.72 2.98
N CYS A 5 -3.78 -14.44 1.79
CA CYS A 5 -2.95 -13.28 1.53
C CYS A 5 -3.84 -12.08 1.24
N MET A 6 -3.61 -10.96 1.92
CA MET A 6 -4.28 -9.70 1.65
C MET A 6 -3.26 -8.68 1.16
N VAL A 7 -3.40 -8.29 -0.10
CA VAL A 7 -2.62 -7.23 -0.73
C VAL A 7 -3.33 -5.91 -0.46
N ILE A 8 -2.65 -4.97 0.17
CA ILE A 8 -3.23 -3.69 0.59
C ILE A 8 -2.42 -2.56 -0.06
N ASP A 9 -3.11 -1.67 -0.75
CA ASP A 9 -2.53 -0.45 -1.29
C ASP A 9 -2.30 0.63 -0.22
N LEU A 10 -1.45 1.62 -0.51
CA LEU A 10 -1.08 2.68 0.43
C LEU A 10 -1.88 3.97 0.22
N ASP A 11 -1.60 4.66 -0.88
CA ASP A 11 -2.09 6.01 -1.17
C ASP A 11 -3.56 5.95 -1.61
N GLU A 12 -4.38 6.88 -1.09
CA GLU A 12 -5.83 6.91 -1.26
C GLU A 12 -6.59 5.68 -0.72
N THR A 13 -5.87 4.68 -0.20
CA THR A 13 -6.42 3.47 0.44
C THR A 13 -6.30 3.55 1.96
N LEU A 14 -5.08 3.72 2.49
CA LEU A 14 -4.77 3.82 3.93
C LEU A 14 -4.45 5.24 4.37
N VAL A 15 -3.84 6.03 3.48
CA VAL A 15 -3.40 7.40 3.74
C VAL A 15 -3.66 8.29 2.53
N HIS A 16 -3.57 9.60 2.70
CA HIS A 16 -3.47 10.55 1.61
C HIS A 16 -2.26 11.45 1.83
N SER A 17 -1.50 11.72 0.76
CA SER A 17 -0.24 12.45 0.85
C SER A 17 -0.15 13.61 -0.13
N SER A 18 0.53 14.68 0.28
CA SER A 18 0.73 15.87 -0.55
C SER A 18 2.10 16.50 -0.34
N PHE A 19 2.66 17.07 -1.40
CA PHE A 19 3.80 18.00 -1.31
C PHE A 19 3.40 19.39 -0.83
N LYS A 20 2.10 19.72 -0.88
CA LYS A 20 1.59 20.98 -0.33
C LYS A 20 1.38 20.81 1.18
N PRO A 21 1.73 21.81 2.01
CA PRO A 21 1.44 21.76 3.43
C PRO A 21 -0.04 21.50 3.72
N ILE A 22 -0.29 20.49 4.55
CA ILE A 22 -1.62 20.16 5.06
C ILE A 22 -1.66 20.49 6.55
N PRO A 23 -2.60 21.33 7.03
CA PRO A 23 -2.79 21.56 8.46
C PRO A 23 -3.12 20.25 9.18
N ASN A 24 -2.52 20.02 10.34
CA ASN A 24 -2.75 18.82 11.17
C ASN A 24 -2.45 17.49 10.46
N ALA A 25 -1.44 17.46 9.59
CA ALA A 25 -0.93 16.21 9.04
C ALA A 25 -0.53 15.24 10.16
N ASP A 26 -0.88 13.95 10.03
CA ASP A 26 -0.51 12.92 10.99
C ASP A 26 1.00 12.65 10.97
N PHE A 27 1.59 12.64 9.76
CA PHE A 27 3.02 12.48 9.54
C PHE A 27 3.57 13.55 8.59
N ILE A 28 4.84 13.88 8.77
CA ILE A 28 5.63 14.65 7.80
C ILE A 28 6.87 13.83 7.48
N VAL A 29 6.98 13.38 6.25
CA VAL A 29 8.07 12.51 5.78
C VAL A 29 8.99 13.29 4.85
N PRO A 30 10.29 13.42 5.18
CA PRO A 30 11.26 14.00 4.25
C PRO A 30 11.58 12.98 3.14
N VAL A 31 11.43 13.39 1.89
CA VAL A 31 11.72 12.57 0.71
C VAL A 31 12.71 13.30 -0.18
N GLU A 32 13.84 12.65 -0.47
CA GLU A 32 14.82 13.18 -1.41
C GLU A 32 14.38 12.95 -2.86
N ILE A 33 14.32 14.02 -3.65
CA ILE A 33 14.02 14.01 -5.09
C ILE A 33 15.09 14.85 -5.76
N ASP A 34 15.87 14.25 -6.66
CA ASP A 34 16.93 14.91 -7.42
C ASP A 34 17.90 15.73 -6.55
N GLY A 35 18.31 15.16 -5.41
CA GLY A 35 19.24 15.79 -4.46
C GLY A 35 18.63 16.85 -3.55
N THR A 36 17.33 17.12 -3.66
CA THR A 36 16.61 18.07 -2.81
C THR A 36 15.63 17.35 -1.90
N ILE A 37 15.63 17.70 -0.60
CA ILE A 37 14.67 17.15 0.36
C ILE A 37 13.35 17.92 0.24
N HIS A 38 12.28 17.20 -0.04
CA HIS A 38 10.90 17.71 -0.03
C HIS A 38 10.13 17.11 1.13
N GLN A 39 9.33 17.93 1.82
CA GLN A 39 8.44 17.44 2.87
C GLN A 39 7.14 16.93 2.26
N VAL A 40 6.79 15.69 2.59
CA VAL A 40 5.51 15.08 2.22
C VAL A 40 4.62 15.01 3.45
N TYR A 41 3.45 15.64 3.36
CA TYR A 41 2.46 15.72 4.43
C TYR A 41 1.46 14.59 4.24
N VAL A 42 1.30 13.75 5.26
CA VAL A 42 0.50 12.52 5.20
C VAL A 42 -0.65 12.60 6.18
N LEU A 43 -1.86 12.37 5.71
CA LEU A 43 -3.07 12.19 6.51
C LEU A 43 -3.45 10.71 6.55
N LYS A 44 -3.77 10.22 7.73
CA LYS A 44 -4.29 8.88 7.93
C LYS A 44 -5.77 8.83 7.57
N ARG A 45 -6.19 7.76 6.90
CA ARG A 45 -7.61 7.48 6.76
C ARG A 45 -8.21 7.17 8.14
N PRO A 46 -9.40 7.68 8.48
CA PRO A 46 -10.06 7.31 9.73
C PRO A 46 -10.14 5.80 9.91
N TYR A 47 -9.92 5.33 11.14
CA TYR A 47 -9.91 3.90 11.54
C TYR A 47 -8.78 3.03 10.95
N VAL A 48 -7.78 3.60 10.26
CA VAL A 48 -6.67 2.81 9.67
C VAL A 48 -5.90 1.98 10.70
N ASP A 49 -5.74 2.49 11.91
CA ASP A 49 -5.06 1.79 13.01
C ASP A 49 -5.81 0.51 13.42
N GLU A 50 -7.14 0.62 13.58
CA GLU A 50 -7.99 -0.53 13.90
C GLU A 50 -8.03 -1.55 12.75
N PHE A 51 -8.16 -1.04 11.51
CA PHE A 51 -8.15 -1.85 10.30
C PHE A 51 -6.89 -2.69 10.19
N LEU A 52 -5.70 -2.07 10.25
CA LEU A 52 -4.43 -2.78 10.11
C LEU A 52 -4.25 -3.83 11.22
N ARG A 53 -4.53 -3.46 12.48
CA ARG A 53 -4.48 -4.40 13.59
C ARG A 53 -5.37 -5.62 13.31
N LYS A 54 -6.61 -5.40 12.88
CA LYS A 54 -7.55 -6.50 12.63
C LYS A 54 -7.16 -7.35 11.42
N MET A 55 -6.67 -6.73 10.35
CA MET A 55 -6.23 -7.47 9.15
C MET A 55 -4.99 -8.31 9.44
N GLY A 56 -4.05 -7.83 10.26
CA GLY A 56 -2.88 -8.63 10.69
C GLY A 56 -3.22 -9.88 11.50
N GLU A 57 -4.31 -9.85 12.25
CA GLU A 57 -4.85 -11.04 12.95
C GLU A 57 -5.42 -12.06 11.97
N LEU A 58 -6.11 -11.61 10.93
CA LEU A 58 -6.90 -12.45 10.02
C LEU A 58 -6.14 -12.95 8.80
N TYR A 59 -5.20 -12.16 8.28
CA TYR A 59 -4.55 -12.37 6.99
C TYR A 59 -3.01 -12.38 7.10
N GLU A 60 -2.37 -12.93 6.07
CA GLU A 60 -0.98 -12.58 5.71
C GLU A 60 -1.04 -11.28 4.90
N CYS A 61 -0.74 -10.14 5.52
CA CYS A 61 -0.84 -8.84 4.85
C CYS A 61 0.44 -8.50 4.09
N VAL A 62 0.30 -8.01 2.86
CA VAL A 62 1.37 -7.49 2.01
C VAL A 62 1.03 -6.06 1.62
N LEU A 63 1.90 -5.12 1.95
CA LEU A 63 1.81 -3.78 1.39
C LEU A 63 2.26 -3.86 -0.07
N PHE A 64 1.42 -3.44 -1.02
CA PHE A 64 1.81 -3.35 -2.41
C PHE A 64 1.33 -2.00 -2.94
N THR A 65 2.25 -1.09 -3.24
CA THR A 65 1.95 0.27 -3.71
C THR A 65 2.69 0.58 -5.01
N ALA A 66 2.09 1.45 -5.84
CA ALA A 66 2.76 2.02 -7.02
C ALA A 66 3.70 3.19 -6.66
N SER A 67 3.83 3.52 -5.38
CA SER A 67 4.77 4.53 -4.88
C SER A 67 6.19 4.00 -4.74
N LEU A 68 7.16 4.92 -4.73
CA LEU A 68 8.57 4.59 -4.54
C LEU A 68 8.86 4.29 -3.06
N ALA A 69 9.77 3.34 -2.79
CA ALA A 69 10.19 2.95 -1.45
C ALA A 69 10.62 4.14 -0.58
N LYS A 70 11.38 5.08 -1.14
CA LYS A 70 11.87 6.30 -0.45
C LYS A 70 10.80 7.14 0.25
N TYR A 71 9.53 7.00 -0.16
CA TYR A 71 8.38 7.61 0.48
C TYR A 71 7.55 6.56 1.23
N ALA A 72 7.24 5.44 0.58
CA ALA A 72 6.30 4.46 1.11
C ALA A 72 6.85 3.70 2.34
N ASP A 73 8.15 3.43 2.41
CA ASP A 73 8.77 2.75 3.56
C ASP A 73 8.66 3.58 4.84
N PRO A 74 9.11 4.85 4.87
CA PRO A 74 8.95 5.69 6.06
C PRO A 74 7.49 5.84 6.50
N VAL A 75 6.54 5.96 5.56
CA VAL A 75 5.11 6.00 5.91
C VAL A 75 4.65 4.68 6.52
N ALA A 76 5.04 3.54 5.93
CA ALA A 76 4.70 2.22 6.44
C ALA A 76 5.28 1.97 7.84
N ASP A 77 6.50 2.43 8.12
CA ASP A 77 7.13 2.33 9.45
C ASP A 77 6.34 3.10 10.52
N LEU A 78 5.82 4.28 10.18
CA LEU A 78 5.02 5.10 11.09
C LEU A 78 3.58 4.56 11.26
N LEU A 79 3.05 3.93 10.21
CA LEU A 79 1.67 3.45 10.16
C LEU A 79 1.51 2.07 10.81
N ASP A 80 2.43 1.13 10.54
CA ASP A 80 2.32 -0.28 10.96
C ASP A 80 2.87 -0.53 12.37
N LYS A 81 2.07 -0.15 13.38
CA LYS A 81 2.42 -0.33 14.80
C LYS A 81 2.44 -1.78 15.29
N TRP A 82 1.92 -2.73 14.49
CA TRP A 82 1.72 -4.13 14.90
C TRP A 82 2.49 -5.14 14.06
N ASN A 83 3.40 -4.70 13.17
CA ASN A 83 4.12 -5.57 12.23
C ASN A 83 3.15 -6.44 11.39
N VAL A 84 2.10 -5.80 10.89
CA VAL A 84 1.04 -6.37 10.05
C VAL A 84 1.60 -6.80 8.70
N PHE A 85 2.40 -5.94 8.06
CA PHE A 85 2.92 -6.19 6.73
C PHE A 85 4.09 -7.17 6.78
N ARG A 86 3.90 -8.36 6.18
CA ARG A 86 4.93 -9.41 6.06
C ARG A 86 5.91 -9.17 4.93
N ALA A 87 5.49 -8.39 3.94
CA ALA A 87 6.31 -7.91 2.85
C ALA A 87 5.81 -6.53 2.41
N ARG A 88 6.71 -5.75 1.82
CA ARG A 88 6.41 -4.47 1.19
C ARG A 88 6.91 -4.51 -0.24
N LEU A 89 6.02 -4.23 -1.18
CA LEU A 89 6.26 -4.21 -2.61
C LEU A 89 5.96 -2.80 -3.13
N PHE A 90 6.92 -2.23 -3.85
CA PHE A 90 6.87 -0.85 -4.32
C PHE A 90 6.70 -0.80 -5.84
N ARG A 91 6.80 0.40 -6.40
CA ARG A 91 6.66 0.68 -7.85
C ARG A 91 7.43 -0.30 -8.74
N GLU A 92 8.64 -0.70 -8.35
CA GLU A 92 9.51 -1.59 -9.13
C GLU A 92 8.95 -3.02 -9.21
N SER A 93 8.07 -3.40 -8.30
CA SER A 93 7.37 -4.68 -8.30
C SER A 93 6.13 -4.68 -9.21
N CYS A 94 5.59 -3.51 -9.54
CA CYS A 94 4.47 -3.37 -10.46
C CYS A 94 4.88 -3.70 -11.90
N VAL A 95 3.90 -4.11 -12.70
CA VAL A 95 4.02 -4.23 -14.16
C VAL A 95 3.52 -2.92 -14.78
N TYR A 96 4.34 -2.23 -15.55
CA TYR A 96 3.89 -1.04 -16.28
C TYR A 96 3.16 -1.46 -17.57
N TYR A 97 1.84 -1.25 -17.62
CA TYR A 97 0.99 -1.68 -18.71
C TYR A 97 0.02 -0.57 -19.12
N ARG A 98 0.08 -0.15 -20.39
CA ARG A 98 -0.80 0.88 -20.98
C ARG A 98 -0.90 2.15 -20.12
N GLY A 99 0.23 2.64 -19.61
CA GLY A 99 0.29 3.86 -18.80
C GLY A 99 -0.06 3.68 -17.31
N ASN A 100 -0.33 2.45 -16.86
CA ASN A 100 -0.73 2.16 -15.49
C ASN A 100 0.26 1.21 -14.81
N TYR A 101 0.38 1.32 -13.49
CA TYR A 101 1.12 0.37 -12.66
C TYR A 101 0.18 -0.74 -12.17
N ILE A 102 0.35 -1.95 -12.69
CA ILE A 102 -0.48 -3.11 -12.39
C ILE A 102 0.19 -3.96 -11.31
N LYS A 103 -0.59 -4.39 -10.32
CA LYS A 103 -0.19 -5.31 -9.25
C LYS A 103 -0.54 -6.73 -9.70
N ASP A 104 0.34 -7.33 -10.48
CA ASP A 104 0.14 -8.70 -10.99
C ASP A 104 0.28 -9.73 -9.85
N LEU A 105 -0.86 -10.24 -9.38
CA LEU A 105 -0.96 -11.16 -8.25
C LEU A 105 -0.30 -12.52 -8.51
N ASN A 106 -0.11 -12.93 -9.78
CA ASN A 106 0.63 -14.15 -10.13
C ASN A 106 2.08 -14.12 -9.63
N ARG A 107 2.66 -12.93 -9.46
CA ARG A 107 4.06 -12.76 -9.04
C ARG A 107 4.27 -12.93 -7.54
N LEU A 108 3.20 -13.12 -6.76
CA LEU A 108 3.26 -13.23 -5.30
C LEU A 108 3.63 -14.64 -4.80
N GLY A 109 3.63 -15.64 -5.68
CA GLY A 109 3.90 -17.03 -5.28
C GLY A 109 2.88 -17.54 -4.25
N ARG A 110 1.61 -17.16 -4.42
CA ARG A 110 0.46 -17.60 -3.62
C ARG A 110 -0.61 -18.11 -4.57
N ASP A 111 -1.43 -19.03 -4.10
CA ASP A 111 -2.62 -19.49 -4.83
C ASP A 111 -3.62 -18.33 -4.99
N LEU A 112 -3.97 -17.96 -6.23
CA LEU A 112 -4.88 -16.84 -6.53
C LEU A 112 -6.23 -16.97 -5.79
N GLN A 113 -6.73 -18.19 -5.55
CA GLN A 113 -8.00 -18.38 -4.80
C GLN A 113 -7.89 -17.95 -3.33
N LYS A 114 -6.66 -17.69 -2.84
CA LYS A 114 -6.34 -17.29 -1.48
C LYS A 114 -5.77 -15.88 -1.40
N ILE A 115 -5.79 -15.11 -2.50
CA ILE A 115 -5.36 -13.70 -2.50
C ILE A 115 -6.60 -12.81 -2.59
N VAL A 116 -6.62 -11.76 -1.79
CA VAL A 116 -7.56 -10.65 -1.92
C VAL A 116 -6.73 -9.36 -2.06
N ILE A 117 -7.15 -8.47 -2.96
CA ILE A 117 -6.53 -7.15 -3.11
C ILE A 117 -7.51 -6.04 -2.70
N VAL A 118 -7.00 -5.07 -1.94
CA VAL A 118 -7.69 -3.83 -1.57
C VAL A 118 -6.90 -2.67 -2.16
N ASP A 119 -7.49 -2.02 -3.16
CA ASP A 119 -6.87 -0.93 -3.92
C ASP A 119 -7.98 -0.01 -4.43
N ASN A 120 -7.78 1.31 -4.34
CA ASN A 120 -8.78 2.28 -4.75
C ASN A 120 -8.86 2.44 -6.28
N SER A 121 -7.88 1.93 -7.04
CA SER A 121 -7.79 2.09 -8.49
C SER A 121 -8.06 0.78 -9.23
N PRO A 122 -9.16 0.68 -10.02
CA PRO A 122 -9.43 -0.50 -10.83
C PRO A 122 -8.36 -0.88 -11.85
N ALA A 123 -7.57 0.09 -12.29
CA ALA A 123 -6.43 -0.19 -13.16
C ALA A 123 -5.38 -1.06 -12.46
N SER A 124 -5.19 -0.92 -11.14
CA SER A 124 -4.14 -1.63 -10.39
C SER A 124 -4.31 -3.15 -10.41
N TYR A 125 -5.54 -3.66 -10.48
CA TYR A 125 -5.84 -5.10 -10.48
C TYR A 125 -6.52 -5.57 -11.77
N ILE A 126 -6.31 -4.87 -12.89
CA ILE A 126 -6.98 -5.19 -14.17
C ILE A 126 -6.75 -6.63 -14.66
N PHE A 127 -5.66 -7.27 -14.26
CA PHE A 127 -5.38 -8.68 -14.57
C PHE A 127 -6.12 -9.67 -13.66
N HIS A 128 -6.62 -9.21 -12.51
CA HIS A 128 -7.20 -10.03 -11.44
C HIS A 128 -8.48 -9.40 -10.86
N PRO A 129 -9.50 -9.06 -11.69
CA PRO A 129 -10.69 -8.35 -11.20
C PRO A 129 -11.46 -9.13 -10.14
N ASP A 130 -11.49 -10.46 -10.22
CA ASP A 130 -12.22 -11.33 -9.28
C ASP A 130 -11.56 -11.44 -7.90
N ASN A 131 -10.32 -10.95 -7.76
CA ASN A 131 -9.60 -10.90 -6.48
C ASN A 131 -9.80 -9.58 -5.73
N ALA A 132 -10.37 -8.56 -6.38
CA ALA A 132 -10.70 -7.30 -5.74
C ALA A 132 -12.08 -7.40 -5.10
N ASN A 133 -12.15 -7.22 -3.79
CA ASN A 133 -13.42 -7.16 -3.09
C ASN A 133 -13.92 -5.70 -3.04
N PHE A 134 -15.13 -5.47 -3.55
CA PHE A 134 -15.94 -4.28 -3.27
C PHE A 134 -17.20 -4.70 -2.51
#